data_AF-A0A847M5E4-F1
#
_entry.id   AF-A0A847M5E4-F1
#
_cell.length_a   1.000
_cell.length_b   1.000
_cell.length_c   1.000
_cell.angle_alpha   90.00
_cell.angle_beta   90.00
_cell.angle_gamma   90.00
#
_symmetry.space_group_name_H-M   'P 1'
#
loop_
_entity.id
_entity.type
_entity.pdbx_description
1 polymer ?
#
loop_
_entity_poly.entity_id
_entity_poly.type
_entity_poly.pdbx_seq_one_letter_code
_entity_poly.pdbx_strand_id
1 'polypeptide(L)'
;SFQMQMQEIVVAAQYRLPITYVVLNNNALGWIKWTQQQSRDERYYCTDFSANWNHVEAARAAGLVGLYVDSPDQCATAIESALQANADGQPALIEVAVPWDEQTPGFIAHHMGGTVSQAFERQTGNRS
;
A
#
# COMPACT_ATOMS: atom_id res chain seq x y z
N SER A 1 -6.14 6.14 2.50
CA SER A 1 -5.76 7.30 1.67
C SER A 1 -6.42 7.19 0.31
N PHE A 2 -5.98 6.25 -0.54
CA PHE A 2 -6.48 6.09 -1.91
C PHE A 2 -8.01 6.13 -2.06
N GLN A 3 -8.76 5.44 -1.20
CA GLN A 3 -10.23 5.44 -1.21
C GLN A 3 -10.89 6.83 -1.17
N MET A 4 -10.22 7.85 -0.62
CA MET A 4 -10.73 9.22 -0.54
C MET A 4 -10.57 10.00 -1.86
N GLN A 5 -9.74 9.53 -2.78
CA GLN A 5 -9.45 10.18 -4.06
C GLN A 5 -9.62 9.24 -5.27
N MET A 6 -10.35 8.12 -5.12
CA MET A 6 -10.50 7.14 -6.20
C MET A 6 -11.15 7.72 -7.45
N GLN A 7 -11.96 8.78 -7.35
CA GLN A 7 -12.58 9.42 -8.50
C GLN A 7 -11.58 9.95 -9.54
N GLU A 8 -10.34 10.27 -9.13
CA GLU A 8 -9.32 10.81 -10.02
C GLU A 8 -8.83 9.79 -11.07
N ILE A 9 -9.01 8.48 -10.84
CA ILE A 9 -8.60 7.47 -11.82
C ILE A 9 -9.40 7.59 -13.13
N VAL A 10 -10.66 8.03 -13.05
CA VAL A 10 -11.52 8.27 -14.23
C VAL A 10 -10.97 9.42 -15.05
N VAL A 11 -10.44 10.46 -14.39
CA VAL A 11 -9.79 11.59 -15.06
C VAL A 11 -8.53 11.12 -15.80
N ALA A 12 -7.69 10.30 -15.15
CA ALA A 12 -6.52 9.73 -15.82
C ALA A 12 -6.90 8.92 -17.06
N ALA A 13 -7.96 8.10 -16.98
CA ALA A 13 -8.45 7.33 -18.10
C ALA A 13 -8.98 8.22 -19.25
N GLN A 14 -9.81 9.22 -18.92
CA GLN A 14 -10.40 10.16 -19.86
C GLN A 14 -9.35 10.91 -20.69
N TYR A 15 -8.26 11.33 -20.04
CA TYR A 15 -7.18 12.08 -20.68
C TYR A 15 -6.00 11.21 -21.11
N ARG A 16 -6.10 9.88 -21.00
CA ARG A 16 -5.04 8.94 -21.37
C ARG A 16 -3.69 9.29 -20.74
N LEU A 17 -3.72 9.68 -19.47
CA LEU A 17 -2.53 10.12 -18.76
C LEU A 17 -1.65 8.89 -18.46
N PRO A 18 -0.33 8.96 -18.72
CA PRO A 18 0.60 7.86 -18.43
C PRO A 18 0.95 7.82 -16.93
N ILE A 19 -0.05 7.56 -16.09
CA ILE A 19 0.06 7.56 -14.63
C ILE A 19 -0.13 6.13 -14.13
N THR A 20 0.78 5.70 -13.25
CA THR A 20 0.65 4.47 -12.47
C THR A 20 0.33 4.80 -11.01
N TYR A 21 -0.82 4.33 -10.54
CA TYR A 21 -1.21 4.39 -9.13
C TYR A 21 -0.70 3.14 -8.42
N VAL A 22 0.20 3.30 -7.44
CA VAL A 22 0.65 2.20 -6.59
C VAL A 22 -0.04 2.30 -5.23
N VAL A 23 -0.93 1.37 -4.95
CA VAL A 23 -1.71 1.30 -3.71
C VAL A 23 -1.09 0.25 -2.80
N LEU A 24 -0.41 0.69 -1.74
CA LEU A 24 0.06 -0.20 -0.69
C LEU A 24 -1.13 -0.48 0.26
N ASN A 25 -1.76 -1.64 0.08
CA ASN A 25 -2.95 -2.01 0.84
C ASN A 25 -2.59 -2.91 2.02
N ASN A 26 -2.75 -2.39 3.22
CA ASN A 26 -2.59 -3.12 4.48
C ASN A 26 -3.91 -3.36 5.22
N ASN A 27 -5.05 -3.12 4.56
CA ASN A 27 -6.40 -3.23 5.12
C ASN A 27 -6.59 -2.47 6.45
N ALA A 28 -5.83 -1.41 6.70
CA ALA A 28 -5.94 -0.63 7.92
C ALA A 28 -5.62 0.87 7.74
N LEU A 29 -6.05 1.68 8.71
CA LEU A 29 -5.53 3.01 8.97
C LEU A 29 -4.17 2.91 9.65
N GLY A 30 -3.14 2.49 8.89
CA GLY A 30 -1.84 2.04 9.40
C GLY A 30 -1.21 2.95 10.47
N TRP A 31 -1.17 4.27 10.25
CA TRP A 31 -0.60 5.21 11.22
C TRP A 31 -1.36 5.25 12.55
N ILE A 32 -2.70 5.25 12.48
CA ILE A 32 -3.56 5.28 13.66
C ILE A 32 -3.50 3.94 14.38
N LYS A 33 -3.49 2.83 13.63
CA LYS A 33 -3.37 1.48 14.19
C LYS A 33 -2.03 1.28 14.90
N TRP A 34 -0.93 1.72 14.28
CA TRP A 34 0.40 1.70 14.90
C TRP A 34 0.44 2.56 16.17
N THR A 35 -0.10 3.77 16.13
CA THR A 35 -0.17 4.63 17.32
C THR A 35 -0.96 3.98 18.46
N GLN A 36 -2.09 3.32 18.16
CA GLN A 36 -2.87 2.58 19.15
C GLN A 36 -2.10 1.35 19.69
N GLN A 37 -1.36 0.64 18.85
CA GLN A 37 -0.47 -0.44 19.30
C GLN A 37 0.51 0.04 20.37
N GLN A 38 1.19 1.15 20.10
CA GLN A 38 2.22 1.68 21.00
C GLN A 38 1.65 2.30 22.29
N SER A 39 0.44 2.86 22.24
CA SER A 39 -0.10 3.67 23.36
C SER A 39 -1.23 3.02 24.15
N ARG A 40 -1.81 1.90 23.67
CA ARG A 40 -3.03 1.33 24.23
C ARG A 40 -2.98 -0.16 24.53
N ASP A 41 -1.79 -0.73 24.72
CA ASP A 41 -1.62 -2.15 25.03
C ASP A 41 -2.30 -3.01 23.95
N GLU A 42 -2.00 -2.68 22.69
CA GLU A 42 -2.53 -3.37 21.49
C GLU A 42 -4.07 -3.36 21.34
N ARG A 43 -4.77 -2.44 22.00
CA ARG A 43 -6.22 -2.26 21.82
C ARG A 43 -6.53 -1.38 20.61
N TYR A 44 -7.10 -1.99 19.58
CA TYR A 44 -7.48 -1.34 18.32
C TYR A 44 -8.94 -0.87 18.29
N TYR A 45 -9.18 0.32 17.75
CA TYR A 45 -10.49 0.95 17.63
C TYR A 45 -10.64 1.65 16.28
N CYS A 46 -11.61 1.19 15.47
CA CYS A 46 -12.01 1.81 14.19
C CYS A 46 -10.86 1.99 13.19
N THR A 47 -9.87 1.09 13.22
CA THR A 47 -8.68 1.17 12.37
C THR A 47 -8.65 0.17 11.23
N ASP A 48 -9.43 -0.90 11.30
CA ASP A 48 -9.39 -1.98 10.32
C ASP A 48 -10.48 -1.82 9.27
N PHE A 49 -10.13 -2.10 8.03
CA PHE A 49 -11.09 -2.21 6.94
C PHE A 49 -11.58 -3.66 6.86
N SER A 50 -12.83 -3.89 7.24
CA SER A 50 -13.47 -5.21 7.16
C SER A 50 -14.13 -5.48 5.80
N ALA A 51 -14.35 -4.44 5.00
CA ALA A 51 -14.91 -4.56 3.67
C ALA A 51 -13.82 -5.02 2.68
N ASN A 52 -14.12 -6.06 1.90
CA ASN A 52 -13.24 -6.58 0.85
C ASN A 52 -13.35 -5.70 -0.41
N TRP A 53 -12.84 -4.48 -0.32
CA TRP A 53 -12.81 -3.55 -1.45
C TRP A 53 -11.69 -3.95 -2.43
N ASN A 54 -12.05 -4.09 -3.70
CA ASN A 54 -11.12 -4.49 -4.75
C ASN A 54 -10.76 -3.28 -5.62
N HIS A 55 -9.55 -2.73 -5.43
CA HIS A 55 -9.11 -1.55 -6.17
C HIS A 55 -8.81 -1.90 -7.64
N VAL A 56 -8.35 -3.11 -7.90
CA VAL A 56 -8.04 -3.62 -9.25
C VAL A 56 -9.28 -3.66 -10.14
N GLU A 57 -10.40 -4.17 -9.63
CA GLU A 57 -11.66 -4.21 -10.37
C GLU A 57 -12.23 -2.80 -10.58
N ALA A 58 -12.12 -1.92 -9.58
CA ALA A 58 -12.50 -0.51 -9.73
C ALA A 58 -11.68 0.20 -10.82
N ALA A 59 -10.37 -0.05 -10.88
CA ALA A 59 -9.47 0.49 -11.90
C ALA A 59 -9.85 -0.02 -13.31
N ARG A 60 -10.10 -1.33 -13.45
CA ARG A 60 -10.54 -1.95 -14.71
C ARG A 60 -11.86 -1.36 -15.20
N ALA A 61 -12.82 -1.18 -14.29
CA ALA A 61 -14.11 -0.55 -14.61
C ALA A 61 -13.95 0.91 -15.07
N ALA A 62 -12.94 1.63 -14.56
CA ALA A 62 -12.61 2.98 -14.97
C ALA A 62 -11.76 3.08 -16.26
N GLY A 63 -11.34 1.95 -16.84
CA GLY A 63 -10.55 1.90 -18.09
C GLY A 63 -9.03 1.83 -17.89
N LEU A 64 -8.56 1.61 -16.66
CA LEU A 64 -7.14 1.43 -16.34
C LEU A 64 -6.73 -0.04 -16.50
N VAL A 65 -5.43 -0.27 -16.67
CA VAL A 65 -4.83 -1.58 -16.39
C VAL A 65 -4.84 -1.81 -14.89
N GLY A 66 -5.43 -2.91 -14.43
CA GLY A 66 -5.47 -3.28 -13.02
C GLY A 66 -4.59 -4.51 -12.74
N LEU A 67 -3.63 -4.34 -11.84
CA LEU A 67 -2.62 -5.35 -11.44
C LEU A 67 -2.66 -5.55 -9.93
N TYR A 68 -2.54 -6.81 -9.51
CA TYR A 68 -2.47 -7.20 -8.10
C TYR A 68 -1.12 -7.87 -7.83
N VAL A 69 -0.52 -7.55 -6.69
CA VAL A 69 0.76 -8.08 -6.23
C VAL A 69 0.58 -8.56 -4.79
N ASP A 70 0.74 -9.86 -4.56
CA ASP A 70 0.73 -10.47 -3.22
C ASP A 70 2.08 -11.03 -2.78
N SER A 71 3.07 -11.05 -3.69
CA SER A 71 4.42 -11.51 -3.39
C SER A 71 5.50 -10.61 -3.99
N PRO A 72 6.68 -10.46 -3.35
CA PRO A 72 7.74 -9.58 -3.82
C PRO A 72 8.27 -9.88 -5.22
N ASP A 73 8.25 -11.14 -5.63
CA ASP A 73 8.68 -11.61 -6.95
C ASP A 73 7.80 -11.12 -8.09
N GLN A 74 6.54 -10.75 -7.82
CA GLN A 74 5.61 -10.20 -8.82
C GLN A 74 5.81 -8.70 -9.05
N CYS A 75 6.49 -7.99 -8.13
CA CYS A 75 6.65 -6.53 -8.20
C CYS A 75 7.29 -6.07 -9.52
N ALA A 76 8.36 -6.73 -9.95
CA ALA A 76 9.08 -6.35 -11.17
C ALA A 76 8.16 -6.46 -12.40
N THR A 77 7.50 -7.61 -12.55
CA THR A 77 6.56 -7.86 -13.66
C THR A 77 5.37 -6.90 -13.65
N ALA A 78 4.84 -6.55 -12.48
CA ALA A 78 3.74 -5.60 -12.36
C ALA A 78 4.16 -4.18 -12.78
N ILE A 79 5.35 -3.74 -12.36
CA ILE A 79 5.89 -2.43 -12.75
C ILE A 79 6.15 -2.39 -14.25
N GLU A 80 6.77 -3.42 -14.82
CA GLU A 80 7.00 -3.51 -16.27
C GLU A 80 5.69 -3.46 -17.06
N SER A 81 4.67 -4.19 -16.62
CA SER A 81 3.35 -4.19 -17.25
C SER A 81 2.68 -2.81 -17.19
N ALA A 82 2.79 -2.11 -16.06
CA ALA A 82 2.26 -0.76 -15.89
C ALA A 82 3.01 0.27 -16.76
N LEU A 83 4.33 0.15 -16.88
CA LEU A 83 5.14 1.00 -17.76
C LEU A 83 4.79 0.79 -19.23
N GLN A 84 4.56 -0.45 -19.65
CA GLN A 84 4.11 -0.76 -21.00
C GLN A 84 2.72 -0.13 -21.26
N ALA A 85 1.77 -0.28 -20.33
CA ALA A 85 0.46 0.35 -20.45
C ALA A 85 0.56 1.88 -20.59
N ASN A 86 1.41 2.53 -19.78
CA ASN A 86 1.65 3.96 -19.85
C ASN A 86 2.23 4.38 -21.22
N ALA A 87 3.13 3.58 -21.81
CA ALA A 87 3.68 3.84 -23.14
C ALA A 87 2.60 3.80 -24.23
N ASP A 88 1.57 2.98 -24.03
CA ASP A 88 0.39 2.89 -24.90
C ASP A 88 -0.69 3.96 -24.58
N GLY A 89 -0.38 4.89 -23.65
CA GLY A 89 -1.29 5.95 -23.20
C GLY A 89 -2.46 5.42 -22.39
N GLN A 90 -2.27 4.33 -21.65
CA GLN A 90 -3.24 3.75 -20.74
C GLN A 90 -2.72 3.84 -19.30
N PRO A 91 -3.45 4.50 -18.37
CA PRO A 91 -3.05 4.52 -16.97
C PRO A 91 -3.19 3.14 -16.33
N ALA A 92 -2.43 2.92 -15.27
CA ALA A 92 -2.39 1.64 -14.56
C ALA A 92 -2.59 1.83 -13.06
N LEU A 93 -3.14 0.81 -12.40
CA LEU A 93 -3.20 0.68 -10.95
C LEU A 93 -2.55 -0.63 -10.56
N ILE A 94 -1.59 -0.56 -9.64
CA ILE A 94 -0.97 -1.71 -8.98
C ILE A 94 -1.41 -1.69 -7.52
N GLU A 95 -2.17 -2.69 -7.11
CA GLU A 95 -2.46 -2.94 -5.71
C GLU A 95 -1.43 -3.93 -5.16
N VAL A 96 -0.71 -3.53 -4.11
CA VAL A 96 0.29 -4.34 -3.43
C VAL A 96 -0.23 -4.68 -2.04
N ALA A 97 -0.47 -5.95 -1.79
CA ALA A 97 -0.81 -6.44 -0.46
C ALA A 97 0.43 -6.34 0.43
N VAL A 98 0.32 -5.60 1.53
CA VAL A 98 1.41 -5.47 2.51
C VAL A 98 0.87 -5.74 3.92
N PRO A 99 1.65 -6.42 4.78
CA PRO A 99 1.27 -6.58 6.17
C PRO A 99 1.16 -5.21 6.87
N TRP A 100 0.22 -5.08 7.81
CA TRP A 100 0.01 -3.80 8.52
C TRP A 100 1.03 -3.56 9.64
N ASP A 101 1.60 -4.63 10.19
CA ASP A 101 2.50 -4.67 11.34
C ASP A 101 3.98 -4.62 10.95
N GLU A 102 4.30 -4.59 9.66
CA GLU A 102 5.67 -4.44 9.18
C GLU A 102 6.05 -2.97 9.03
N GLN A 103 6.90 -2.51 9.92
CA GLN A 103 7.55 -1.20 9.82
C GLN A 103 8.98 -1.36 9.37
N THR A 104 9.61 -0.32 8.82
CA THR A 104 11.06 -0.40 8.56
C THR A 104 11.86 -0.12 9.85
N PRO A 105 13.06 -0.67 10.02
CA PRO A 105 13.93 -0.32 11.15
C PRO A 105 14.20 1.19 11.26
N GLY A 106 14.35 1.86 10.11
CA GLY A 106 14.52 3.32 10.04
C GLY A 106 13.29 4.08 10.55
N PHE A 107 12.08 3.61 10.20
CA PHE A 107 10.83 4.17 10.71
C PHE A 107 10.75 4.08 12.24
N ILE A 108 11.08 2.91 12.80
CA ILE A 108 11.05 2.66 14.24
C ILE A 108 12.06 3.57 14.95
N ALA A 109 13.30 3.63 14.49
CA ALA A 109 14.35 4.45 15.10
C ALA A 109 13.97 5.94 15.11
N HIS A 110 13.37 6.44 14.03
CA HIS A 110 12.92 7.84 13.94
C HIS A 110 11.80 8.18 14.92
N HIS A 111 10.81 7.31 15.10
CA HIS A 111 9.59 7.63 15.86
C HIS A 111 9.61 7.15 17.32
N MET A 112 10.38 6.11 17.64
CA MET A 112 10.52 5.60 19.00
C MET A 112 11.84 6.01 19.67
N GLY A 113 12.73 6.69 18.93
CA GLY A 113 14.09 6.99 19.36
C GLY A 113 15.03 5.78 19.28
N GLY A 114 16.34 6.05 19.34
CA GLY A 114 17.39 5.03 19.22
C GLY A 114 18.02 4.97 17.83
N THR A 115 18.88 3.97 17.60
CA THR A 115 19.58 3.78 16.33
C THR A 115 18.87 2.76 15.43
N VAL A 116 19.13 2.81 14.13
CA VAL A 116 18.62 1.80 13.16
C VAL A 116 19.03 0.38 13.54
N SER A 117 20.22 0.21 14.14
CA SER A 117 20.70 -1.10 14.63
C SER A 117 19.82 -1.66 15.75
N GLN A 118 19.47 -0.83 16.74
CA GLN A 118 18.59 -1.22 17.86
C GLN A 118 17.16 -1.52 17.38
N ALA A 119 16.69 -0.78 16.38
CA ALA A 119 15.39 -1.04 15.76
C ALA A 119 15.36 -2.38 15.02
N PHE A 120 16.45 -2.75 14.35
CA PHE A 120 16.58 -4.04 13.65
C PHE A 120 16.52 -5.22 14.63
N GLU A 121 17.22 -5.13 15.76
CA GLU A 121 17.21 -6.14 16.82
C GLU A 121 15.83 -6.33 17.46
N ARG A 122 15.07 -5.25 17.66
CA ARG A 122 13.68 -5.33 18.16
C ARG A 122 12.75 -6.07 17.20
N GLN A 123 12.95 -5.92 15.90
CA GLN A 123 12.13 -6.61 14.90
C GLN A 123 12.42 -8.10 14.81
N THR A 124 13.70 -8.49 14.91
CA THR A 124 14.08 -9.90 14.86
C THR A 124 13.72 -10.63 16.15
N GLY A 125 13.78 -9.96 17.31
CA GLY A 125 13.39 -10.53 18.61
C GLY A 125 11.89 -10.77 18.81
N ASN A 126 11.02 -10.16 18.00
CA ASN A 126 9.56 -10.34 18.08
C ASN A 126 9.02 -11.39 17.08
N ARG A 127 9.91 -12.07 16.34
CA ARG A 127 9.58 -13.11 15.35
C ARG A 127 9.89 -14.55 15.83
N SER A 128 10.14 -14.75 17.12
CA SER A 128 10.46 -16.05 17.75
C SER A 128 9.31 -16.61 18.58
#